data_AF-A0A103XJK2-F1
#
_entry.id   AF-A0A103XJK2-F1
#
_cell.length_a   1.000
_cell.length_b   1.000
_cell.length_c   1.000
_cell.angle_alpha   90.00
_cell.angle_beta   90.00
_cell.angle_gamma   90.00
#
_symmetry.space_group_name_H-M   'P 1'
#
loop_
_entity.id
_entity.type
_entity.pdbx_description
1 polymer ?
#
loop_
_entity_poly.entity_id
_entity_poly.type
_entity_poly.pdbx_seq_one_letter_code
_entity_poly.pdbx_strand_id
1 'polypeptide(L)'
;PTFVKIVKKGEVEQFSPIPYLATFVNCGIWVLYGLPLVHPHSLLVITINGSGFVIETIYLLLFLIYSDRKQRVKVLLIALAEILFLVVLTALVLTVAHTTKVRSSIVGSIAIVGNIMMYASPLSVMIPNGLGSLLGITQLILYATFYKSTKRQLAERKASVEMGPNAGSIKKINVAHNEHP
;
A
#
# COMPACT_ATOMS: atom_id res chain seq x y z
N PRO A 1 -13.83 -13.97 -4.16
CA PRO A 1 -14.68 -12.83 -4.59
C PRO A 1 -14.48 -12.41 -6.05
N THR A 2 -13.23 -12.18 -6.49
CA THR A 2 -12.91 -11.76 -7.88
C THR A 2 -13.03 -12.89 -8.89
N PHE A 3 -12.35 -14.02 -8.69
CA PHE A 3 -12.43 -15.16 -9.63
C PHE A 3 -13.76 -15.90 -9.63
N VAL A 4 -14.49 -15.88 -8.50
CA VAL A 4 -15.89 -16.35 -8.49
C VAL A 4 -16.74 -15.52 -9.45
N LYS A 5 -16.44 -14.23 -9.64
CA LYS A 5 -17.10 -13.39 -10.66
C LYS A 5 -16.63 -13.76 -12.06
N ILE A 6 -15.33 -13.96 -12.27
CA ILE A 6 -14.77 -14.38 -13.58
C ILE A 6 -15.39 -15.69 -14.05
N VAL A 7 -15.41 -16.72 -13.20
CA VAL A 7 -15.98 -18.04 -13.55
C VAL A 7 -17.48 -17.96 -13.76
N LYS A 8 -18.22 -17.19 -12.94
CA LYS A 8 -19.67 -17.02 -13.11
C LYS A 8 -20.04 -16.21 -14.35
N LYS A 9 -19.17 -15.30 -14.81
CA LYS A 9 -19.42 -14.43 -15.97
C LYS A 9 -18.78 -14.93 -17.26
N GLY A 10 -17.81 -15.84 -17.18
CA GLY A 10 -17.07 -16.36 -18.34
C GLY A 10 -16.06 -15.38 -18.94
N GLU A 11 -15.77 -14.25 -18.29
CA GLU A 11 -14.87 -13.21 -18.79
C GLU A 11 -14.02 -12.63 -17.65
N VAL A 12 -12.74 -12.42 -17.93
CA VAL A 12 -11.88 -11.54 -17.12
C VAL A 12 -12.16 -10.11 -17.57
N GLU A 13 -12.92 -9.37 -16.76
CA GLU A 13 -13.28 -7.96 -16.99
C GLU A 13 -12.01 -7.05 -16.97
N GLN A 14 -12.05 -5.88 -16.31
CA GLN A 14 -10.90 -4.97 -16.18
C GLN A 14 -9.81 -5.50 -15.21
N PHE A 15 -9.74 -6.80 -14.96
CA PHE A 15 -8.76 -7.38 -14.04
C PHE A 15 -7.39 -7.43 -14.71
N SER A 16 -6.40 -6.79 -14.09
CA SER A 16 -5.03 -6.79 -14.59
C SER A 16 -4.33 -8.11 -14.26
N PRO A 17 -3.61 -8.74 -15.21
CA PRO A 17 -2.81 -9.94 -14.93
C PRO A 17 -1.50 -9.63 -14.18
N ILE A 18 -1.11 -8.35 -14.09
CA ILE A 18 0.19 -7.91 -13.60
C ILE A 18 0.46 -8.37 -12.16
N PRO A 19 -0.47 -8.25 -11.19
CA PRO A 19 -0.21 -8.69 -9.83
C PRO A 19 0.04 -10.20 -9.72
N TYR A 20 -0.63 -11.01 -10.54
CA TYR A 20 -0.47 -12.47 -10.53
C TYR A 20 0.90 -12.89 -11.11
N LEU A 21 1.31 -12.27 -12.24
CA LEU A 21 2.63 -12.49 -12.83
C LEU A 21 3.76 -12.04 -11.87
N ALA A 22 3.64 -10.85 -11.29
CA ALA A 22 4.60 -10.33 -10.32
C ALA A 22 4.74 -11.25 -9.09
N THR A 23 3.62 -11.76 -8.57
CA THR A 23 3.62 -12.68 -7.43
C THR A 23 4.17 -14.06 -7.82
N PHE A 24 3.84 -14.55 -9.01
CA PHE A 24 4.31 -15.82 -9.55
C PHE A 24 5.85 -15.87 -9.62
N VAL A 25 6.48 -14.87 -10.24
CA VAL A 25 7.95 -14.83 -10.32
C VAL A 25 8.59 -14.63 -8.95
N ASN A 26 8.01 -13.79 -8.09
CA ASN A 26 8.54 -13.56 -6.74
C ASN A 26 8.48 -14.83 -5.87
N CYS A 27 7.36 -15.56 -5.88
CA CYS A 27 7.24 -16.85 -5.24
C CYS A 27 8.24 -17.86 -5.83
N GLY A 28 8.45 -17.86 -7.14
CA GLY A 28 9.46 -18.69 -7.79
C GLY A 28 10.89 -18.43 -7.27
N ILE A 29 11.28 -17.16 -7.12
CA ILE A 29 12.59 -16.77 -6.57
C ILE A 29 12.71 -17.22 -5.10
N TRP A 30 11.66 -17.06 -4.29
CA TRP A 30 11.68 -17.51 -2.89
C TRP A 30 11.69 -19.04 -2.75
N VAL A 31 11.04 -19.78 -3.65
CA VAL A 31 11.14 -21.24 -3.72
C VAL A 31 12.59 -21.63 -4.06
N LEU A 32 13.20 -20.99 -5.06
CA LEU A 32 14.62 -21.19 -5.38
C LEU A 32 15.53 -20.89 -4.18
N TYR A 33 15.28 -19.77 -3.48
CA TYR A 33 16.02 -19.41 -2.26
C TYR A 33 15.96 -20.53 -1.24
N GLY A 34 14.76 -21.05 -0.94
CA GLY A 34 14.57 -22.07 0.08
C GLY A 34 15.15 -23.44 -0.22
N LEU A 35 15.54 -23.73 -1.48
CA LEU A 35 16.13 -25.03 -1.84
C LEU A 35 17.44 -25.27 -1.07
N PRO A 36 17.70 -26.51 -0.59
CA PRO A 36 18.91 -26.81 0.20
C PRO A 36 20.24 -26.49 -0.49
N LEU A 37 20.26 -26.49 -1.84
CA LEU A 37 21.42 -26.14 -2.65
C LEU A 37 21.75 -24.64 -2.62
N VAL A 38 20.76 -23.80 -2.27
CA VAL A 38 20.85 -22.33 -2.23
C VAL A 38 20.88 -21.84 -0.78
N HIS A 39 19.89 -22.21 0.03
CA HIS A 39 19.79 -21.84 1.45
C HIS A 39 19.36 -23.05 2.31
N PRO A 40 20.31 -23.71 3.00
CA PRO A 40 20.02 -24.86 3.86
C PRO A 40 19.00 -24.55 4.97
N HIS A 41 18.25 -25.57 5.39
CA HIS A 41 17.33 -25.55 6.54
C HIS A 41 16.15 -24.55 6.46
N SER A 42 15.68 -24.22 5.25
CA SER A 42 14.64 -23.19 5.04
C SER A 42 13.31 -23.72 4.51
N LEU A 43 12.85 -24.85 5.06
CA LEU A 43 11.61 -25.51 4.62
C LEU A 43 10.37 -24.62 4.74
N LEU A 44 10.28 -23.76 5.77
CA LEU A 44 9.15 -22.84 5.92
C LEU A 44 9.02 -21.85 4.76
N VAL A 45 10.15 -21.41 4.20
CA VAL A 45 10.16 -20.53 3.03
C VAL A 45 9.65 -21.27 1.79
N ILE A 46 10.05 -22.54 1.63
CA ILE A 46 9.57 -23.40 0.53
C ILE A 46 8.07 -23.63 0.64
N THR A 47 7.54 -23.97 1.82
CA THR A 47 6.12 -24.33 1.96
C THR A 47 5.21 -23.14 1.69
N ILE A 48 5.53 -21.97 2.26
CA ILE A 48 4.70 -20.77 2.06
C ILE A 48 4.77 -20.26 0.62
N ASN A 49 5.96 -20.16 0.03
CA ASN A 49 6.09 -19.65 -1.34
C ASN A 49 5.72 -20.69 -2.38
N GLY A 50 5.90 -21.98 -2.10
CA GLY A 50 5.46 -23.08 -2.95
C GLY A 50 3.93 -23.14 -3.04
N SER A 51 3.23 -22.99 -1.92
CA SER A 51 1.77 -22.89 -1.94
C SER A 51 1.31 -21.62 -2.69
N GLY A 52 1.97 -20.48 -2.47
CA GLY A 52 1.74 -19.25 -3.25
C GLY A 52 1.94 -19.47 -4.75
N PHE A 53 3.02 -20.11 -5.16
CA PHE A 53 3.33 -20.42 -6.55
C PHE A 53 2.25 -21.29 -7.21
N VAL A 54 1.74 -22.30 -6.51
CA VAL A 54 0.63 -23.14 -6.97
C VAL A 54 -0.65 -22.32 -7.14
N ILE A 55 -0.97 -21.48 -6.15
CA ILE A 55 -2.16 -20.61 -6.20
C ILE A 55 -2.06 -19.62 -7.37
N GLU A 56 -0.92 -18.97 -7.58
CA GLU A 56 -0.71 -18.05 -8.70
C GLU A 56 -0.75 -18.76 -10.04
N THR A 57 -0.24 -20.00 -10.12
CA THR A 57 -0.37 -20.83 -11.33
C THR A 57 -1.85 -21.06 -11.66
N ILE A 58 -2.68 -21.41 -10.66
CA ILE A 58 -4.12 -21.58 -10.85
C ILE A 58 -4.76 -20.27 -11.34
N TYR A 59 -4.40 -19.13 -10.76
CA TYR A 59 -4.93 -17.83 -11.19
C TYR A 59 -4.55 -17.48 -12.61
N LEU A 60 -3.28 -17.69 -13.00
CA LEU A 60 -2.84 -17.46 -14.37
C LEU A 60 -3.54 -18.40 -15.35
N LEU A 61 -3.74 -19.67 -15.02
CA LEU A 61 -4.48 -20.61 -15.86
C LEU A 61 -5.94 -20.16 -16.07
N LEU A 62 -6.62 -19.75 -15.00
CA LEU A 62 -7.98 -19.22 -15.10
C LEU A 62 -8.01 -17.94 -15.96
N PHE A 63 -7.06 -17.03 -15.74
CA PHE A 63 -6.93 -15.81 -16.55
C PHE A 63 -6.76 -16.16 -18.03
N LEU A 64 -5.87 -17.09 -18.35
CA LEU A 64 -5.64 -17.54 -19.72
C LEU A 64 -6.90 -18.14 -20.35
N ILE A 65 -7.67 -18.96 -19.63
CA ILE A 65 -8.90 -19.57 -20.15
C ILE A 65 -9.94 -18.51 -20.51
N TYR A 66 -10.13 -17.49 -19.68
CA TYR A 66 -11.21 -16.51 -19.83
C TYR A 66 -10.80 -15.19 -20.52
N SER A 67 -9.52 -14.99 -20.85
CA SER A 67 -9.03 -13.80 -21.57
C SER A 67 -9.20 -13.86 -23.08
N ASP A 68 -9.29 -12.69 -23.70
CA ASP A 68 -9.16 -12.51 -25.14
C ASP A 68 -7.77 -12.91 -25.66
N ARG A 69 -7.67 -13.20 -26.97
CA ARG A 69 -6.45 -13.70 -27.60
C ARG A 69 -5.24 -12.78 -27.40
N LYS A 70 -5.42 -11.45 -27.43
CA LYS A 70 -4.30 -10.50 -27.31
C LYS A 70 -3.74 -10.52 -25.90
N GLN A 71 -4.61 -10.45 -24.88
CA GLN A 71 -4.18 -10.54 -23.49
C GLN A 71 -3.58 -11.91 -23.17
N ARG A 72 -4.20 -13.00 -23.64
CA ARG A 72 -3.71 -14.37 -23.44
C ARG A 72 -2.28 -14.55 -23.95
N VAL A 73 -1.99 -14.12 -25.18
CA VAL A 73 -0.64 -14.21 -25.75
C VAL A 73 0.36 -13.37 -24.94
N LYS A 74 -0.03 -12.15 -24.53
CA LYS A 74 0.84 -11.30 -23.69
C LYS A 74 1.19 -11.98 -22.36
N VAL A 75 0.20 -12.53 -21.65
CA VAL A 75 0.41 -13.22 -20.36
C VAL A 75 1.26 -14.47 -20.55
N LEU A 76 1.01 -15.27 -21.59
CA LEU A 76 1.84 -16.45 -21.90
C LEU A 76 3.31 -16.06 -22.14
N LEU A 77 3.57 -15.02 -22.94
CA LEU A 77 4.93 -14.58 -23.23
C LEU A 77 5.65 -14.09 -21.96
N ILE A 78 4.96 -13.34 -21.10
CA ILE A 78 5.55 -12.89 -19.83
C ILE A 78 5.83 -14.08 -18.91
N ALA A 79 4.88 -14.99 -18.73
CA ALA A 79 5.06 -16.18 -17.89
C ALA A 79 6.22 -17.08 -18.39
N LEU A 80 6.35 -17.27 -19.70
CA LEU A 80 7.48 -18.00 -20.28
C LEU A 80 8.80 -17.27 -20.05
N ALA A 81 8.83 -15.93 -20.15
CA ALA A 81 10.01 -15.15 -19.83
C ALA A 81 10.39 -15.24 -18.34
N GLU A 82 9.41 -15.26 -17.43
CA GLU A 82 9.63 -15.46 -15.99
C GLU A 82 10.19 -16.84 -15.68
N ILE A 83 9.65 -17.90 -16.30
CA ILE A 83 10.17 -19.26 -16.16
C ILE A 83 11.60 -19.35 -16.69
N LEU A 84 11.86 -18.78 -17.87
CA LEU A 84 13.20 -18.71 -18.44
C LEU A 84 14.16 -17.97 -17.51
N PHE A 85 13.73 -16.83 -16.96
CA PHE A 85 14.50 -16.06 -15.99
C PHE A 85 14.85 -16.89 -14.76
N LEU A 86 13.89 -17.63 -14.17
CA LEU A 86 14.14 -18.50 -13.02
C LEU A 86 15.13 -19.62 -13.33
N VAL A 87 15.02 -20.23 -14.51
CA VAL A 87 15.96 -21.28 -14.97
C VAL A 87 17.36 -20.72 -15.14
N VAL A 88 17.50 -19.57 -15.82
CA VAL A 88 18.79 -18.90 -16.04
C VAL A 88 19.40 -18.46 -14.71
N LEU A 89 18.61 -17.84 -13.81
CA LEU A 89 19.05 -17.44 -12.48
C LEU A 89 19.57 -18.64 -11.69
N THR A 90 18.82 -19.74 -11.69
CA THR A 90 19.22 -20.98 -11.01
C THR A 90 20.53 -21.52 -11.55
N ALA A 91 20.65 -21.64 -12.88
CA ALA A 91 21.85 -22.13 -13.53
C ALA A 91 23.06 -21.25 -13.23
N LEU A 92 22.92 -19.93 -13.33
CA LEU A 92 23.99 -18.97 -13.04
C LEU A 92 24.44 -19.04 -11.59
N VAL A 93 23.50 -19.05 -10.64
CA VAL A 93 23.80 -19.09 -9.21
C VAL A 93 24.49 -20.40 -8.83
N LEU A 94 24.04 -21.55 -9.37
CA LEU A 94 24.65 -22.83 -9.04
C LEU A 94 26.03 -23.03 -9.67
N THR A 95 26.28 -22.43 -10.84
CA THR A 95 27.56 -22.56 -11.56
C THR A 95 28.60 -21.54 -11.08
N VAL A 96 28.22 -20.30 -10.84
CA VAL A 96 29.14 -19.19 -10.52
C VAL A 96 29.35 -19.05 -9.01
N ALA A 97 28.32 -19.23 -8.19
CA ALA A 97 28.45 -19.11 -6.74
C ALA A 97 28.73 -20.50 -6.14
N HIS A 98 29.97 -20.73 -5.70
CA HIS A 98 30.38 -22.04 -5.20
C HIS A 98 29.99 -22.34 -3.75
N THR A 99 29.56 -21.33 -2.98
CA THR A 99 29.15 -21.50 -1.58
C THR A 99 27.67 -21.17 -1.39
N THR A 100 27.00 -21.89 -0.50
CA THR A 100 25.60 -21.63 -0.13
C THR A 100 25.41 -20.22 0.44
N LYS A 101 26.40 -19.67 1.16
CA LYS A 101 26.36 -18.29 1.66
C LYS A 101 26.19 -17.27 0.52
N VAL A 102 27.02 -17.37 -0.52
CA VAL A 102 26.95 -16.45 -1.68
C VAL A 102 25.66 -16.66 -2.47
N ARG A 103 25.24 -17.92 -2.69
CA ARG A 103 23.96 -18.24 -3.36
C ARG A 103 22.77 -17.64 -2.62
N SER A 104 22.73 -17.84 -1.30
CA SER A 104 21.69 -17.28 -0.41
C SER A 104 21.64 -15.77 -0.50
N SER A 105 22.79 -15.09 -0.43
CA SER A 105 22.84 -13.62 -0.53
C SER A 105 22.33 -13.12 -1.88
N ILE A 106 22.75 -13.72 -3.00
CA ILE A 106 22.33 -13.28 -4.34
C ILE A 106 20.81 -13.46 -4.51
N VAL A 107 20.31 -14.68 -4.32
CA VAL A 107 18.90 -14.99 -4.56
C VAL A 107 18.01 -14.25 -3.55
N GLY A 108 18.42 -14.19 -2.27
CA GLY A 108 17.69 -13.49 -1.22
C GLY A 108 17.58 -11.99 -1.47
N SER A 109 18.66 -11.33 -1.91
CA SER A 109 18.63 -9.91 -2.26
C SER A 109 17.67 -9.62 -3.42
N ILE A 110 17.69 -10.46 -4.47
CA ILE A 110 16.74 -10.33 -5.59
C ILE A 110 15.30 -10.49 -5.11
N ALA A 111 15.03 -11.49 -4.27
CA ALA A 111 13.70 -11.76 -3.72
C ALA A 111 13.17 -10.61 -2.83
N ILE A 112 14.04 -10.02 -2.01
CA ILE A 112 13.68 -8.88 -1.15
C ILE A 112 13.35 -7.64 -2.00
N VAL A 113 14.15 -7.35 -3.02
CA VAL A 113 13.88 -6.23 -3.94
C VAL A 113 12.54 -6.44 -4.66
N GLY A 114 12.27 -7.66 -5.13
CA GLY A 114 10.97 -8.05 -5.68
C GLY A 114 9.80 -7.77 -4.75
N ASN A 115 9.89 -8.24 -3.49
CA ASN A 115 8.88 -7.98 -2.47
C ASN A 115 8.65 -6.48 -2.21
N ILE A 116 9.71 -5.68 -2.11
CA ILE A 116 9.58 -4.23 -1.89
C ILE A 116 8.83 -3.57 -3.05
N MET A 117 9.16 -3.93 -4.29
CA MET A 117 8.45 -3.41 -5.48
C MET A 117 6.97 -3.78 -5.47
N MET A 118 6.62 -5.01 -5.07
CA MET A 118 5.23 -5.43 -4.95
C MET A 118 4.45 -4.63 -3.90
N TYR A 119 5.11 -4.19 -2.82
CA TYR A 119 4.49 -3.34 -1.80
C TYR A 119 4.39 -1.86 -2.17
N ALA A 120 4.93 -1.43 -3.32
CA ALA A 120 4.86 -0.02 -3.73
C ALA A 120 3.41 0.48 -3.85
N SER A 121 2.53 -0.30 -4.48
CA SER A 121 1.11 0.07 -4.66
C SER A 121 0.33 0.19 -3.34
N PRO A 122 0.35 -0.79 -2.41
CA PRO A 122 -0.34 -0.62 -1.13
C PRO A 122 0.29 0.49 -0.27
N LEU A 123 1.63 0.62 -0.26
CA LEU A 123 2.30 1.68 0.50
C LEU A 123 1.94 3.09 0.00
N SER A 124 1.82 3.29 -1.32
CA SER A 124 1.44 4.60 -1.87
C SER A 124 0.07 5.07 -1.43
N VAL A 125 -0.84 4.15 -1.07
CA VAL A 125 -2.17 4.47 -0.54
C VAL A 125 -2.13 4.61 0.99
N MET A 126 -1.32 3.81 1.68
CA MET A 126 -1.22 3.86 3.14
C MET A 126 -0.59 5.15 3.66
N ILE A 127 0.45 5.67 3.01
CA ILE A 127 1.16 6.89 3.43
C ILE A 127 0.24 8.12 3.51
N PRO A 128 -0.49 8.52 2.44
CA PRO A 128 -1.37 9.68 2.52
C PRO A 128 -2.52 9.47 3.50
N ASN A 129 -3.05 8.24 3.62
CA ASN A 129 -4.11 7.93 4.59
C ASN A 129 -3.61 8.04 6.04
N GLY A 130 -2.39 7.57 6.31
CA GLY A 130 -1.75 7.69 7.62
C GLY A 130 -1.51 9.14 8.00
N LEU A 131 -0.96 9.95 7.08
CA LEU A 131 -0.78 11.39 7.28
C LEU A 131 -2.11 12.11 7.45
N GLY A 132 -3.11 11.81 6.62
CA GLY A 132 -4.46 12.38 6.72
C GLY A 132 -5.15 12.06 8.05
N SER A 133 -4.97 10.85 8.56
CA SER A 133 -5.49 10.44 9.87
C SER A 133 -4.82 11.22 11.01
N LEU A 134 -3.49 11.40 10.95
CA LEU A 134 -2.75 12.21 11.92
C LEU A 134 -3.22 13.67 11.90
N LEU A 135 -3.31 14.28 10.72
CA LEU A 135 -3.82 15.65 10.56
C LEU A 135 -5.26 15.80 11.05
N GLY A 136 -6.12 14.81 10.78
CA GLY A 136 -7.50 14.78 11.26
C GLY A 136 -7.59 14.73 12.78
N ILE A 137 -6.76 13.91 13.44
CA ILE A 137 -6.67 13.87 14.91
C ILE A 137 -6.18 15.23 15.45
N THR A 138 -5.15 15.82 14.84
CA THR A 138 -4.66 17.16 15.24
C THR A 138 -5.75 18.22 15.09
N GLN A 139 -6.52 18.20 14.00
CA GLN A 139 -7.65 19.11 13.78
C GLN A 139 -8.72 18.96 14.86
N LEU A 140 -9.07 17.72 15.23
CA LEU A 140 -10.05 17.45 16.29
C LEU A 140 -9.56 17.94 17.66
N ILE A 141 -8.28 17.77 17.98
CA ILE A 141 -7.68 18.27 19.22
C ILE A 141 -7.69 19.81 19.25
N LEU A 142 -7.28 20.46 18.15
CA LEU A 142 -7.31 21.91 18.05
C LEU A 142 -8.74 22.46 18.15
N TYR A 143 -9.69 21.82 17.48
CA TYR A 143 -11.09 22.20 17.60
C TYR A 143 -11.58 22.07 19.04
N ALA A 144 -11.35 20.93 19.70
CA ALA A 144 -11.79 20.70 21.08
C ALA A 144 -11.20 21.73 22.07
N THR A 145 -9.92 22.09 21.92
CA THR A 145 -9.25 23.04 22.82
C THR A 145 -9.69 24.49 22.58
N PHE A 146 -9.89 24.90 21.33
CA PHE A 146 -10.25 26.28 20.99
C PHE A 146 -11.76 26.53 20.85
N TYR A 147 -12.61 25.50 20.79
CA TYR A 147 -14.06 25.63 20.55
C TYR A 147 -14.74 26.69 21.41
N LYS A 148 -14.47 26.67 22.73
CA LYS A 148 -15.04 27.62 23.69
C LYS A 148 -14.50 29.03 23.49
N SER A 149 -13.22 29.18 23.17
CA SER A 149 -12.58 30.46 22.88
C SER A 149 -13.14 31.10 21.60
N THR A 150 -13.27 30.31 20.53
CA THR A 150 -13.83 30.77 19.25
C THR A 150 -15.28 31.22 19.41
N LYS A 151 -16.11 30.48 20.16
CA LYS A 151 -17.50 30.90 20.46
C LYS A 151 -17.56 32.23 21.20
N ARG A 152 -16.68 32.45 22.18
CA ARG A 152 -16.58 33.72 22.93
C ARG A 152 -16.21 34.89 22.02
N GLN A 153 -15.17 34.73 21.19
CA GLN A 153 -14.73 35.78 20.26
C GLN A 153 -15.81 36.13 19.22
N LEU A 154 -16.55 35.13 18.71
CA LEU A 154 -17.65 35.38 17.78
C LEU A 154 -18.79 36.18 18.43
N ALA A 155 -19.11 35.88 19.68
CA ALA A 155 -20.13 36.61 20.44
C ALA A 155 -19.70 38.07 20.70
N GLU A 156 -18.43 38.29 21.09
CA GLU A 156 -17.86 39.63 21.27
C GLU A 156 -17.87 40.44 19.97
N ARG A 157 -17.51 39.84 18.82
CA ARG A 157 -17.57 40.50 17.51
C ARG A 157 -19.00 40.87 17.11
N LYS A 158 -19.97 39.96 17.26
CA LYS A 158 -21.38 40.27 16.95
C LYS A 158 -21.91 41.42 17.81
N ALA A 159 -21.63 41.38 19.11
CA ALA A 159 -22.00 42.46 20.02
C ALA A 159 -21.36 43.81 19.61
N SER A 160 -20.10 43.81 19.14
CA SER A 160 -19.44 45.04 18.67
C SER A 160 -20.03 45.60 17.36
N VAL A 161 -20.53 44.73 16.48
CA VAL A 161 -21.18 45.14 15.22
C VAL A 161 -22.59 45.67 15.50
N GLU A 162 -23.35 45.00 16.36
CA GLU A 162 -24.72 45.42 16.72
C GLU A 162 -24.74 46.72 17.53
N MET A 163 -23.76 46.96 18.41
CA MET A 163 -23.71 48.18 19.21
C MET A 163 -23.19 49.42 18.46
N GLY A 164 -22.72 49.26 17.21
CA GLY A 164 -22.16 50.36 16.41
C GLY A 164 -20.92 51.03 17.03
N PRO A 165 -20.32 52.04 16.36
CA PRO A 165 -19.03 52.63 16.76
C PRO A 165 -18.98 53.27 18.16
N ASN A 166 -20.12 53.43 18.84
CA ASN A 166 -20.24 54.21 20.08
C ASN A 166 -20.24 53.36 21.36
N ALA A 167 -20.16 52.03 21.26
CA ALA A 167 -20.25 51.12 22.41
C ALA A 167 -19.13 51.31 23.46
N GLY A 168 -17.90 51.61 23.00
CA GLY A 168 -16.75 51.84 23.87
C GLY A 168 -16.85 53.16 24.65
N SER A 169 -17.47 54.18 24.05
CA SER A 169 -17.71 55.48 24.70
C SER A 169 -18.79 55.38 25.77
N ILE A 170 -19.89 54.66 25.52
CA ILE A 170 -20.96 54.49 26.50
C ILE A 170 -20.48 53.75 27.77
N LYS A 171 -19.61 52.73 27.61
CA LYS A 171 -19.06 52.01 28.77
C LYS A 171 -18.10 52.86 29.60
N LYS A 172 -17.27 53.70 28.98
CA LYS A 172 -16.38 54.63 29.71
C LYS A 172 -17.16 55.76 30.41
N ILE A 173 -18.23 56.26 29.78
CA ILE A 173 -19.10 57.30 30.38
C ILE A 173 -19.82 56.75 31.62
N ASN A 174 -20.38 55.53 31.56
CA ASN A 174 -21.08 54.95 32.71
C ASN A 174 -20.15 54.56 33.88
N VAL A 175 -18.87 54.29 33.63
CA VAL A 175 -17.89 54.03 34.71
C VAL A 175 -17.45 55.35 35.35
N ALA A 176 -17.17 56.39 34.55
CA ALA A 176 -16.80 57.71 35.07
C ALA A 176 -17.93 58.39 35.87
N HIS A 177 -19.19 58.09 35.56
CA HIS A 177 -20.34 58.64 36.30
C HIS A 177 -20.58 57.96 37.66
N ASN A 178 -20.01 56.76 37.89
CA ASN A 178 -20.17 56.00 39.14
C ASN A 178 -18.97 56.11 40.10
N GLU A 179 -17.90 56.84 39.75
CA GLU A 179 -16.70 57.01 40.59
C GLU A 179 -16.61 58.38 41.30
N HIS A 180 -17.64 59.22 41.21
CA HIS A 180 -17.75 60.41 42.06
C HIS A 180 -18.82 60.18 43.15
N PRO A 181 -18.43 60.13 44.44
CA PRO A 181 -19.37 59.99 45.56
C PRO A 181 -20.20 61.26 45.79
#